data_AF-A0A7C4DIC5-F1
#
_entry.id   AF-A0A7C4DIC5-F1
#
_cell.length_a   1.000
_cell.length_b   1.000
_cell.length_c   1.000
_cell.angle_alpha   90.00
_cell.angle_beta   90.00
_cell.angle_gamma   90.00
#
_symmetry.space_group_name_H-M   'P 1'
#
loop_
_entity.id
_entity.type
_entity.pdbx_description
1 polymer ?
#
loop_
_entity_poly.entity_id
_entity_poly.type
_entity_poly.pdbx_seq_one_letter_code
_entity_poly.pdbx_strand_id
1 'polypeptide(L)'
;MLADQIGVTLVLEKVEAGREAPGEEVPLEIREDRHFYCSPEEFRRWAAGRKQLRLEFFYREMRRRHGVLMRDGKPEGGRWNFDASNRESFGPGGPGPVPRPRPFPPDPV
;
A
#
# COMPACT_ATOMS: atom_id res chain seq x y z
N MET A 1 -12.41 15.45 -1.65
CA MET A 1 -11.00 15.21 -1.25
C MET A 1 -10.65 13.78 -1.67
N LEU A 2 -10.36 13.38 -2.91
CA LEU A 2 -9.73 13.95 -4.12
C LEU A 2 -8.20 14.13 -4.10
N ALA A 3 -7.47 13.39 -3.26
CA ALA A 3 -6.00 13.48 -3.22
C ALA A 3 -5.22 12.21 -3.59
N ASP A 4 -5.81 11.00 -3.60
CA ASP A 4 -5.04 9.76 -3.90
C ASP A 4 -5.53 8.96 -5.12
N GLN A 5 -6.55 9.46 -5.83
CA GLN A 5 -7.08 8.81 -7.04
C GLN A 5 -6.33 9.18 -8.34
N ILE A 6 -5.33 10.07 -8.27
CA ILE A 6 -4.77 10.72 -9.46
C ILE A 6 -3.67 9.87 -10.12
N GLY A 7 -2.86 9.13 -9.36
CA GLY A 7 -1.67 8.45 -9.91
C GLY A 7 -1.95 7.23 -10.79
N VAL A 8 -2.77 6.28 -10.29
CA VAL A 8 -3.01 5.00 -10.99
C VAL A 8 -4.06 5.16 -12.10
N THR A 9 -5.06 6.01 -11.89
CA THR A 9 -6.13 6.25 -12.87
C THR A 9 -5.59 6.96 -14.11
N LEU A 10 -4.72 7.98 -13.96
CA LEU A 10 -4.15 8.69 -15.11
C LEU A 10 -3.25 7.82 -15.98
N VAL A 11 -2.54 6.85 -15.40
CA VAL A 11 -1.70 5.92 -16.18
C VAL A 11 -2.58 4.93 -16.93
N LEU A 12 -3.59 4.36 -16.27
CA LEU A 12 -4.55 3.45 -16.92
C LEU A 12 -5.32 4.15 -18.04
N GLU A 13 -5.88 5.34 -17.80
CA GLU A 13 -6.60 6.11 -18.83
C GLU A 13 -5.69 6.46 -20.01
N LYS A 14 -4.41 6.80 -19.77
CA LYS A 14 -3.46 7.07 -20.85
C LYS A 14 -3.07 5.82 -21.63
N VAL A 15 -2.95 4.68 -20.95
CA VAL A 15 -2.67 3.37 -21.59
C VAL A 15 -3.87 2.91 -22.41
N GLU A 16 -5.09 3.11 -21.92
CA GLU A 16 -6.32 2.84 -22.66
C GLU A 16 -6.50 3.78 -23.85
N ALA A 17 -6.20 5.08 -23.70
CA ALA A 17 -6.26 6.04 -24.80
C ALA A 17 -5.23 5.73 -25.91
N GLY A 18 -4.10 5.10 -25.57
CA GLY A 18 -3.12 4.61 -26.54
C GLY A 18 -3.65 3.52 -27.46
N ARG A 19 -4.73 2.82 -27.08
CA ARG A 19 -5.41 1.81 -27.91
C ARG A 19 -6.09 2.40 -29.15
N GLU A 20 -6.51 3.66 -29.08
CA GLU A 20 -7.27 4.33 -30.15
C GLU A 20 -6.39 5.20 -31.06
N ALA A 21 -5.07 5.25 -30.81
CA ALA A 21 -4.15 6.03 -31.61
C ALA A 21 -3.95 5.40 -33.00
N PRO A 22 -3.89 6.20 -34.09
CA PRO A 22 -3.64 5.67 -35.43
C PRO A 22 -2.25 5.03 -35.52
N GLY A 23 -2.20 3.70 -35.75
CA GLY A 23 -0.98 2.89 -35.79
C GLY A 23 -1.26 1.39 -35.92
N GLU A 24 -0.22 0.57 -35.82
CA GLU A 24 -0.33 -0.90 -35.80
C GLU A 24 -0.99 -1.37 -34.50
N GLU A 25 -2.01 -2.24 -34.60
CA GLU A 25 -2.80 -2.68 -33.45
C GLU A 25 -1.99 -3.67 -32.60
N VAL A 26 -1.33 -3.16 -31.56
CA VAL A 26 -0.60 -3.99 -30.59
C VAL A 26 -1.57 -4.51 -29.53
N PRO A 27 -1.66 -5.83 -29.30
CA PRO A 27 -2.48 -6.38 -28.23
C PRO A 27 -2.05 -5.84 -26.86
N LEU A 28 -2.95 -5.12 -26.20
CA LEU A 28 -2.76 -4.58 -24.86
C LEU A 28 -3.47 -5.47 -23.84
N GLU A 29 -2.73 -5.90 -22.82
CA GLU A 29 -3.28 -6.61 -21.67
C GLU A 29 -2.98 -5.87 -20.37
N ILE A 30 -4.04 -5.45 -19.68
CA ILE A 30 -3.93 -4.81 -18.35
C ILE A 30 -4.04 -5.91 -17.30
N ARG A 31 -3.07 -5.97 -16.38
CA ARG A 31 -3.02 -6.92 -15.28
C ARG A 31 -3.08 -6.21 -13.94
N GLU A 32 -3.63 -6.88 -12.93
CA GLU A 32 -3.59 -6.39 -11.56
C GLU A 32 -2.16 -6.40 -11.01
N ASP A 33 -1.82 -5.38 -10.22
CA ASP A 33 -0.57 -5.35 -9.49
C ASP A 33 -0.69 -6.19 -8.21
N ARG A 34 0.08 -7.28 -8.16
CA ARG A 34 0.09 -8.25 -7.06
C ARG A 34 0.94 -7.81 -5.86
N HIS A 35 1.63 -6.67 -5.94
CA HIS A 35 2.45 -6.15 -4.83
C HIS A 35 1.62 -5.48 -3.73
N PHE A 36 0.34 -5.18 -4.00
CA PHE A 36 -0.55 -4.53 -3.04
C PHE A 36 -1.49 -5.52 -2.35
N TYR A 37 -1.70 -5.32 -1.05
CA TYR A 37 -2.63 -6.12 -0.22
C TYR A 37 -4.12 -5.82 -0.48
N CYS A 38 -4.42 -4.78 -1.24
CA CYS A 38 -5.77 -4.31 -1.53
C CYS A 38 -5.78 -3.81 -2.97
N SER A 39 -6.69 -4.35 -3.79
CA SER A 39 -6.87 -3.83 -5.15
C SER A 39 -7.53 -2.44 -5.13
N PRO A 40 -7.41 -1.66 -6.21
CA PRO A 40 -8.10 -0.38 -6.32
C PRO A 40 -9.63 -0.51 -6.20
N GLU A 41 -10.20 -1.61 -6.69
CA GLU A 41 -11.64 -1.87 -6.61
C GLU A 41 -12.09 -2.19 -5.17
N GLU A 42 -11.30 -2.98 -4.45
CA GLU A 42 -11.53 -3.26 -3.04
C GLU A 42 -11.47 -2.00 -2.19
N PHE A 43 -10.49 -1.13 -2.46
CA PHE A 43 -10.37 0.15 -1.77
C PHE A 43 -11.57 1.06 -2.07
N ARG A 44 -12.03 1.11 -3.33
CA ARG A 44 -13.24 1.85 -3.71
C ARG A 44 -14.47 1.36 -2.95
N ARG A 45 -14.67 0.05 -2.86
CA ARG A 45 -15.76 -0.55 -2.06
C ARG A 45 -15.64 -0.20 -0.58
N TRP A 46 -14.43 -0.29 -0.03
CA TRP A 46 -14.18 0.08 1.37
C TRP A 46 -14.49 1.55 1.66
N ALA A 47 -14.10 2.45 0.76
CA ALA A 47 -14.29 3.89 0.91
C ALA A 47 -15.73 4.36 0.68
N ALA A 48 -16.52 3.61 -0.09
CA ALA A 48 -17.88 3.98 -0.46
C ALA A 48 -18.77 4.28 0.76
N GLY A 49 -19.50 5.39 0.71
CA GLY A 49 -20.42 5.80 1.78
C GLY A 49 -19.76 6.34 3.06
N ARG A 50 -18.42 6.33 3.19
CA ARG A 50 -17.73 6.87 4.36
C ARG A 50 -17.54 8.38 4.22
N LYS A 51 -17.93 9.13 5.26
CA LYS A 51 -17.72 10.59 5.32
C LYS A 51 -16.24 11.00 5.50
N GLN A 52 -15.44 10.13 6.14
CA GLN A 52 -14.01 10.35 6.36
C GLN A 52 -13.25 9.04 6.18
N LEU A 53 -12.12 9.12 5.49
CA LEU A 53 -11.19 8.00 5.32
C LEU A 53 -10.07 8.17 6.35
N ARG A 54 -9.98 7.26 7.32
CA ARG A 54 -8.87 7.20 8.29
C ARG A 54 -8.12 5.90 8.08
N LEU A 55 -6.80 6.00 7.93
CA LEU A 55 -5.91 4.85 7.73
C LEU A 55 -6.09 3.79 8.84
N GLU A 56 -6.40 4.25 10.06
CA GLU A 56 -6.66 3.35 11.19
C GLU A 56 -7.74 2.30 10.91
N PHE A 57 -8.87 2.69 10.33
CA PHE A 57 -9.93 1.74 10.04
C PHE A 57 -9.57 0.84 8.86
N PHE A 58 -8.83 1.38 7.88
CA PHE A 58 -8.38 0.63 6.73
C PHE A 58 -7.42 -0.49 7.13
N TYR A 59 -6.34 -0.18 7.85
CA TYR A 59 -5.33 -1.20 8.16
C TYR A 59 -5.87 -2.24 9.15
N ARG A 60 -6.82 -1.91 10.04
CA ARG A 60 -7.46 -2.90 10.92
C ARG A 60 -8.18 -3.98 10.11
N GLU A 61 -8.84 -3.58 9.03
CA GLU A 61 -9.50 -4.50 8.11
C GLU A 61 -8.48 -5.34 7.33
N MET A 62 -7.40 -4.71 6.86
CA MET A 62 -6.31 -5.44 6.19
C MET A 62 -5.64 -6.45 7.11
N ARG A 63 -5.38 -6.11 8.38
CA ARG A 63 -4.85 -7.05 9.38
C ARG A 63 -5.76 -8.26 9.57
N ARG A 64 -7.08 -8.03 9.71
CA ARG A 64 -8.06 -9.12 9.82
C ARG A 64 -8.07 -10.00 8.58
N ARG A 65 -8.12 -9.39 7.40
CA ARG A 65 -8.16 -10.09 6.11
C ARG A 65 -6.95 -10.97 5.89
N HIS A 66 -5.76 -10.47 6.21
CA HIS A 66 -4.49 -11.13 5.92
C HIS A 66 -3.89 -11.87 7.12
N GLY A 67 -4.56 -11.89 8.27
CA GLY A 67 -4.06 -12.54 9.49
C GLY A 67 -2.79 -11.91 10.08
N VAL A 68 -2.43 -10.71 9.67
CA VAL A 68 -1.16 -10.07 10.08
C VAL A 68 -1.26 -9.57 11.52
N LEU A 69 -0.45 -10.14 12.41
CA LEU A 69 -0.41 -9.82 13.84
C LEU A 69 -1.82 -9.91 14.46
N MET A 70 -2.47 -11.05 14.21
CA MET A 70 -3.79 -11.42 14.70
C MET A 70 -3.71 -12.75 15.46
N ARG A 71 -4.46 -12.89 16.55
CA ARG A 71 -4.64 -14.13 17.32
C ARG A 71 -6.08 -14.21 17.80
N ASP A 72 -6.74 -15.33 17.53
CA ASP A 72 -8.15 -15.59 17.89
C ASP A 72 -9.10 -14.44 17.47
N GLY A 73 -8.89 -13.89 16.27
CA GLY A 73 -9.67 -12.77 15.73
C GLY A 73 -9.40 -11.41 16.37
N LYS A 74 -8.45 -11.32 17.31
CA LYS A 74 -8.04 -10.10 18.03
C LYS A 74 -6.64 -9.65 17.59
N PRO A 75 -6.30 -8.35 17.70
CA PRO A 75 -4.93 -7.91 17.44
C PRO A 75 -3.98 -8.55 18.45
N GLU A 76 -2.88 -9.09 17.94
CA GLU A 76 -1.77 -9.58 18.76
C GLU A 76 -1.30 -8.44 19.69
N GLY A 77 -1.12 -8.75 20.98
CA GLY A 77 -0.77 -7.73 21.99
C GLY A 77 -1.94 -6.84 22.46
N GLY A 78 -3.18 -7.15 22.06
CA GLY A 78 -4.40 -6.54 22.60
C GLY A 78 -4.70 -5.11 22.13
N ARG A 79 -3.83 -4.50 21.33
CA ARG A 79 -4.00 -3.15 20.76
C ARG A 79 -3.78 -3.17 19.26
N TRP A 80 -4.57 -2.36 18.55
CA TRP A 80 -4.42 -2.20 17.10
C TRP A 80 -3.18 -1.38 16.71
N ASN A 81 -2.77 -0.46 17.58
CA ASN A 81 -1.69 0.48 17.31
C ASN A 81 -0.79 0.65 18.55
N PHE A 82 0.51 0.76 18.31
CA PHE A 82 1.56 1.07 19.29
C PHE A 82 2.35 2.33 18.90
N ASP A 83 1.90 3.10 17.90
CA ASP A 83 2.57 4.28 17.35
C ASP A 83 2.99 5.31 18.41
N ALA A 84 2.16 5.53 19.43
CA ALA A 84 2.49 6.47 20.50
C ALA A 84 3.77 6.07 21.27
N SER A 85 4.04 4.77 21.41
CA SER A 85 5.25 4.25 22.05
C SER A 85 6.49 4.34 21.15
N ASN A 86 6.31 4.60 19.84
CA ASN A 86 7.39 4.62 18.86
C ASN A 86 7.90 6.04 18.56
N ARG A 87 7.63 7.01 19.44
CA ARG A 87 7.94 8.44 19.25
C ARG A 87 9.05 8.95 20.16
N GLU A 88 9.71 8.07 20.89
CA GLU A 88 10.85 8.44 21.73
C GLU A 88 12.01 8.94 20.85
N SER A 89 12.65 10.02 21.27
CA SER A 89 13.87 10.51 20.64
C SER A 89 15.05 9.65 21.09
N PHE A 90 16.05 9.51 20.23
CA PHE A 90 17.33 8.96 20.67
C PHE A 90 17.97 9.85 21.75
N GLY A 91 18.64 9.23 22.71
CA GLY A 91 19.42 9.95 23.72
C GLY A 91 20.66 10.62 23.12
N PRO A 92 21.50 11.28 23.94
CA PRO A 92 22.68 12.02 23.47
C PRO A 92 23.67 11.21 22.62
N GLY A 93 23.70 9.88 22.80
CA GLY A 93 24.52 8.95 22.00
C GLY A 93 23.93 8.55 20.65
N GLY A 94 22.76 9.08 20.27
CA GLY A 94 22.05 8.72 19.05
C GLY A 94 21.53 7.27 19.05
N PRO A 95 21.18 6.71 17.89
CA PRO A 95 20.70 5.33 17.75
C PRO A 95 21.77 4.25 18.01
N GLY A 96 22.99 4.64 18.38
CA GLY A 96 24.13 3.74 18.44
C GLY A 96 24.56 3.26 17.04
N PRO A 97 25.28 2.13 16.95
CA PRO A 97 25.73 1.57 15.67
C PRO A 97 24.54 1.06 14.84
N VAL A 98 24.19 1.77 13.77
CA VAL A 98 23.20 1.30 12.79
C VAL A 98 23.90 0.36 11.81
N PRO A 99 23.43 -0.89 11.62
CA PRO A 99 24.03 -1.82 10.68
C PRO A 99 23.98 -1.24 9.26
N ARG A 100 25.03 -1.48 8.48
CA ARG A 100 25.03 -1.08 7.06
C ARG A 100 23.86 -1.77 6.33
N PRO A 101 23.21 -1.09 5.38
CA PRO A 101 22.20 -1.73 4.53
C PRO A 101 22.77 -3.02 3.92
N ARG A 102 21.94 -4.06 3.84
CA ARG A 102 22.33 -5.31 3.18
C ARG A 102 22.58 -5.02 1.69
N PRO A 103 23.80 -5.27 1.17
CA PRO A 103 24.04 -5.13 -0.26
C PRO A 103 23.42 -6.32 -1.01
N PHE A 104 23.00 -6.08 -2.25
CA PHE A 104 22.56 -7.12 -3.18
C PHE A 104 23.34 -6.93 -4.49
N PRO A 105 23.89 -8.00 -5.10
CA PRO A 105 24.51 -7.89 -6.41
C PRO A 105 23.44 -7.54 -7.46
N PRO A 106 23.79 -6.83 -8.55
CA PRO A 106 22.90 -6.68 -9.69
C PRO A 106 22.53 -8.04 -10.27
N ASP A 107 21.30 -8.16 -10.78
CA ASP A 107 20.90 -9.34 -11.55
C ASP A 107 21.77 -9.44 -12.83
N PRO A 108 22.09 -10.67 -13.29
CA PRO A 108 22.82 -10.86 -14.52
C PRO A 108 22.03 -10.30 -15.72
N VAL A 109 22.74 -9.61 -16.62
CA VAL A 109 22.21 -9.11 -17.90
C VAL A 109 22.04 -10.25 -18.88
#